data_AF-A0A0J8RJH4-F1
#
_entry.id   AF-A0A0J8RJH4-F1
#
_cell.length_a   1.000
_cell.length_b   1.000
_cell.length_c   1.000
_cell.angle_alpha   90.00
_cell.angle_beta   90.00
_cell.angle_gamma   90.00
#
_symmetry.space_group_name_H-M   'P 1'
#
loop_
_entity.id
_entity.type
_entity.pdbx_description
1 polymer ?
#
loop_
_entity_poly.entity_id
_entity_poly.type
_entity_poly.pdbx_seq_one_letter_code
_entity_poly.pdbx_strand_id
1 'polypeptide(L)'
;MSVVNRGDPYPSEVAATVYAVMQRLNFSNPYRLCWQSQVGPSAWLGAQTSHTVENYVSRGQTDLLLVPIAFTSDHIETLFELDREVIKDAASPGVKRVESLNGHPVFIQGLADLAAEHLRSGDNCSRQMTLRCQGCTSDRCLYQKKFFAGSQYGNLVQ
;
A
#
# COMPACT_ATOMS: atom_id res chain seq x y z
N MET A 1 13.12 0.47 -8.51
CA MET A 1 14.07 0.64 -7.40
C MET A 1 14.52 2.08 -7.24
N SER A 2 14.73 2.85 -8.31
CA SER A 2 15.10 4.27 -8.21
C SER A 2 14.18 5.10 -7.31
N VAL A 3 12.86 4.89 -7.36
CA VAL A 3 11.88 5.58 -6.49
C VAL A 3 12.08 5.20 -5.03
N VAL A 4 12.09 3.90 -4.71
CA VAL A 4 12.34 3.40 -3.34
C VAL A 4 13.67 3.90 -2.80
N ASN A 5 14.75 3.77 -3.59
CA ASN A 5 16.10 4.18 -3.20
C ASN A 5 16.26 5.70 -3.07
N ARG A 6 15.32 6.49 -3.60
CA ARG A 6 15.26 7.94 -3.36
C ARG A 6 14.79 8.28 -1.95
N GLY A 7 14.24 7.31 -1.21
CA GLY A 7 13.64 7.49 0.11
C GLY A 7 12.13 7.68 0.03
N ASP A 8 11.45 6.92 -0.84
CA ASP A 8 9.99 6.93 -0.91
C ASP A 8 9.39 6.22 0.33
N PRO A 9 8.41 6.83 1.03
CA PRO A 9 7.88 6.28 2.28
C PRO A 9 6.92 5.11 2.08
N TYR A 10 6.44 4.89 0.85
CA TYR A 10 5.38 3.93 0.56
C TYR A 10 5.66 2.51 1.09
N PRO A 11 6.84 1.90 0.91
CA PRO A 11 7.07 0.54 1.38
C PRO A 11 6.94 0.39 2.90
N SER A 12 7.40 1.40 3.65
CA SER A 12 7.30 1.40 5.12
C SER A 12 5.87 1.62 5.61
N GLU A 13 5.10 2.49 4.96
CA GLU A 13 3.70 2.74 5.33
C GLU A 13 2.82 1.51 5.01
N VAL A 14 3.03 0.86 3.86
CA VAL A 14 2.34 -0.40 3.53
C VAL A 14 2.68 -1.50 4.53
N ALA A 15 3.96 -1.64 4.91
CA ALA A 15 4.38 -2.62 5.91
C ALA A 15 3.75 -2.35 7.29
N ALA A 16 3.60 -1.08 7.68
CA ALA A 16 2.91 -0.69 8.91
C ALA A 16 1.43 -1.09 8.88
N THR A 17 0.72 -0.86 7.76
CA THR A 17 -0.67 -1.29 7.58
C THR A 17 -0.81 -2.80 7.68
N VAL A 18 0.05 -3.58 7.02
CA VAL A 18 0.05 -5.05 7.12
C VAL A 18 0.23 -5.49 8.57
N TYR A 19 1.20 -4.91 9.28
CA TYR A 19 1.46 -5.28 10.67
C TYR A 19 0.27 -4.98 11.59
N ALA A 20 -0.37 -3.81 11.42
CA ALA A 20 -1.56 -3.43 12.19
C ALA A 20 -2.75 -4.39 11.94
N VAL A 21 -2.96 -4.81 10.68
CA VAL A 21 -3.98 -5.82 10.34
C VAL A 21 -3.67 -7.15 11.01
N MET A 22 -2.42 -7.62 10.93
CA MET A 22 -2.03 -8.89 11.53
C MET A 22 -2.10 -8.87 13.06
N GLN A 23 -1.78 -7.75 13.70
CA GLN A 23 -2.01 -7.54 15.13
C GLN A 23 -3.50 -7.65 15.48
N ARG A 24 -4.38 -7.01 14.70
CA ARG A 24 -5.84 -7.06 14.92
C ARG A 24 -6.43 -8.47 14.77
N LEU A 25 -5.78 -9.32 13.96
CA LEU A 25 -6.10 -10.73 13.75
C LEU A 25 -5.36 -11.68 14.71
N ASN A 26 -4.66 -11.14 15.73
CA ASN A 26 -3.88 -11.91 16.70
C ASN A 26 -2.85 -12.85 16.05
N PHE A 27 -2.30 -12.47 14.90
CA PHE A 27 -1.36 -13.30 14.12
C PHE A 27 -1.86 -14.74 13.91
N SER A 28 -3.17 -14.93 13.72
CA SER A 28 -3.79 -16.26 13.61
C SER A 28 -3.25 -17.11 12.46
N ASN A 29 -2.63 -16.48 11.45
CA ASN A 29 -2.09 -17.13 10.26
C ASN A 29 -0.73 -16.52 9.88
N PRO A 30 0.17 -17.30 9.25
CA PRO A 30 1.40 -16.76 8.67
C PRO A 30 1.08 -15.84 7.48
N TYR A 31 1.94 -14.83 7.26
CA TYR A 31 1.75 -13.85 6.18
C TYR A 31 3.07 -13.43 5.54
N ARG A 32 2.97 -12.86 4.33
CA ARG A 32 4.06 -12.17 3.62
C ARG A 32 3.51 -10.95 2.91
N LEU A 33 4.26 -9.86 2.93
CA LEU A 33 4.04 -8.70 2.06
C LEU A 33 4.81 -8.94 0.76
N CYS A 34 4.11 -8.87 -0.37
CA CYS A 34 4.66 -8.91 -1.72
C CYS A 34 4.11 -7.73 -2.54
N TRP A 35 4.65 -7.54 -3.73
CA TRP A 35 4.38 -6.38 -4.59
C TRP A 35 3.92 -6.88 -5.95
N GLN A 36 3.02 -6.13 -6.58
CA GLN A 36 2.46 -6.49 -7.87
C GLN A 36 2.67 -5.39 -8.90
N SER A 37 2.24 -5.65 -10.13
CA SER A 37 2.12 -4.64 -11.19
C SER A 37 3.46 -4.00 -11.59
N GLN A 38 4.53 -4.80 -11.54
CA GLN A 38 5.80 -4.42 -12.18
C GLN A 38 5.58 -4.27 -13.69
N VAL A 39 5.90 -3.07 -14.21
CA VAL A 39 5.87 -2.79 -15.65
C VAL A 39 7.25 -2.40 -16.18
N GLY A 40 7.60 -2.96 -17.35
CA GLY A 40 8.87 -2.69 -18.01
C GLY A 40 10.10 -3.35 -17.37
N PRO A 41 11.28 -3.15 -17.97
CA PRO A 41 12.49 -3.92 -17.66
C PRO A 41 13.29 -3.41 -16.46
N SER A 42 12.94 -2.23 -15.92
CA SER A 42 13.64 -1.64 -14.78
C SER A 42 13.52 -2.53 -13.55
N ALA A 43 14.46 -2.44 -12.60
CA ALA A 43 14.33 -3.16 -11.33
C ALA A 43 13.16 -2.60 -10.50
N TRP A 44 12.32 -3.47 -9.92
CA TRP A 44 11.20 -3.11 -9.04
C TRP A 44 11.39 -3.64 -7.63
N LEU A 45 10.57 -3.13 -6.70
CA LEU A 45 10.49 -3.68 -5.36
C LEU A 45 9.87 -5.08 -5.45
N GLY A 46 10.52 -6.07 -4.84
CA GLY A 46 10.07 -7.46 -4.82
C GLY A 46 9.84 -7.96 -3.39
N ALA A 47 9.32 -9.17 -3.19
CA ALA A 47 8.99 -10.18 -4.19
C ALA A 47 7.72 -9.87 -5.02
N GLN A 48 7.64 -10.40 -6.25
CA GLN A 48 6.46 -10.25 -7.12
C GLN A 48 5.33 -11.19 -6.71
N THR A 49 4.08 -10.72 -6.70
CA THR A 49 2.90 -11.49 -6.25
C THR A 49 2.70 -12.76 -7.08
N SER A 50 2.74 -12.67 -8.41
CA SER A 50 2.59 -13.82 -9.32
C SER A 50 3.59 -14.94 -9.02
N HIS A 51 4.89 -14.59 -8.98
CA HIS A 51 5.94 -15.55 -8.62
C HIS A 51 5.80 -16.06 -7.18
N THR A 52 5.33 -15.24 -6.24
CA THR A 52 5.14 -15.66 -4.85
C THR A 52 4.08 -16.74 -4.76
N VAL A 53 2.95 -16.57 -5.45
CA VAL A 53 1.87 -17.56 -5.51
C VAL A 53 2.34 -18.85 -6.18
N GLU A 54 2.98 -18.76 -7.34
CA GLU A 54 3.54 -19.93 -8.06
C GLU A 54 4.53 -20.72 -7.20
N ASN A 55 5.43 -20.02 -6.51
CA ASN A 55 6.43 -20.65 -5.63
C ASN A 55 5.81 -21.33 -4.41
N TYR A 56 4.71 -20.80 -3.85
CA TYR A 56 4.04 -21.44 -2.73
C TYR A 56 3.23 -22.66 -3.18
N VAL A 57 2.47 -22.54 -4.27
CA VAL A 57 1.68 -23.64 -4.82
C VAL A 57 2.57 -24.82 -5.25
N SER A 58 3.70 -24.56 -5.92
CA SER A 58 4.68 -25.61 -6.29
C SER A 58 5.31 -26.33 -5.09
N ARG A 59 5.25 -25.72 -3.89
CA ARG A 59 5.70 -26.31 -2.61
C ARG A 59 4.56 -26.95 -1.81
N GLY A 60 3.37 -27.10 -2.40
CA GLY A 60 2.21 -27.71 -1.77
C GLY A 60 1.41 -26.78 -0.84
N GLN A 61 1.68 -25.48 -0.82
CA GLN A 61 0.89 -24.49 -0.08
C GLN A 61 -0.23 -23.97 -0.99
N THR A 62 -1.37 -24.67 -0.98
CA THR A 62 -2.47 -24.45 -1.95
C THR A 62 -3.56 -23.51 -1.47
N ASP A 63 -3.63 -23.23 -0.17
CA ASP A 63 -4.61 -22.34 0.46
C ASP A 63 -3.99 -20.97 0.73
N LEU A 64 -4.13 -20.06 -0.23
CA LEU A 64 -3.55 -18.72 -0.19
C LEU A 64 -4.64 -17.65 -0.25
N LEU A 65 -4.56 -16.66 0.64
CA LEU A 65 -5.46 -15.51 0.64
C LEU A 65 -4.72 -14.24 0.19
N LEU A 66 -5.09 -13.73 -0.98
CA LEU A 66 -4.56 -12.50 -1.56
C LEU A 66 -5.33 -11.29 -1.00
N VAL A 67 -4.59 -10.32 -0.45
CA VAL A 67 -5.16 -9.14 0.21
C VAL A 67 -4.70 -7.86 -0.51
N PRO A 68 -5.59 -7.14 -1.21
CA PRO A 68 -5.25 -5.87 -1.87
C PRO A 68 -5.11 -4.75 -0.82
N ILE A 69 -3.95 -4.70 -0.17
CA ILE A 69 -3.75 -3.90 1.05
C ILE A 69 -3.54 -2.40 0.79
N ALA A 70 -3.10 -2.02 -0.40
CA ALA A 70 -2.64 -0.67 -0.71
C ALA A 70 -3.57 0.12 -1.64
N PHE A 71 -4.74 -0.43 -1.98
CA PHE A 71 -5.78 0.26 -2.74
C PHE A 71 -7.16 -0.15 -2.23
N THR A 72 -8.10 0.79 -2.23
CA THR A 72 -9.33 0.64 -1.43
C THR A 72 -10.55 0.17 -2.22
N SER A 73 -10.49 0.18 -3.56
CA SER A 73 -11.59 -0.25 -4.43
C SER A 73 -11.12 -1.26 -5.46
N ASP A 74 -12.05 -1.96 -6.10
CA ASP A 74 -11.70 -2.77 -7.26
C ASP A 74 -11.23 -1.90 -8.45
N HIS A 75 -10.26 -2.43 -9.19
CA HIS A 75 -9.60 -1.79 -10.33
C HIS A 75 -8.90 -2.88 -11.17
N ILE A 76 -8.17 -2.49 -12.22
CA ILE A 76 -7.53 -3.45 -13.15
C ILE A 76 -6.59 -4.43 -12.42
N GLU A 77 -5.84 -3.94 -11.45
CA GLU A 77 -4.91 -4.73 -10.63
C GLU A 77 -5.60 -5.79 -9.76
N THR A 78 -6.88 -5.63 -9.38
CA THR A 78 -7.61 -6.67 -8.62
C THR A 78 -8.42 -7.58 -9.53
N LEU A 79 -9.31 -6.98 -10.35
CA LEU A 79 -10.28 -7.73 -11.16
C LEU A 79 -9.65 -8.45 -12.35
N PHE A 80 -8.48 -7.99 -12.81
CA PHE A 80 -7.79 -8.59 -13.95
C PHE A 80 -6.52 -9.29 -13.50
N GLU A 81 -5.53 -8.55 -12.98
CA GLU A 81 -4.23 -9.14 -12.64
C GLU A 81 -4.36 -10.24 -11.55
N LEU A 82 -5.05 -9.98 -10.44
CA LEU A 82 -5.23 -11.02 -9.43
C LEU A 82 -6.23 -12.09 -9.87
N ASP A 83 -7.46 -11.70 -10.21
CA ASP A 83 -8.54 -12.68 -10.42
C ASP A 83 -8.41 -13.50 -11.71
N ARG A 84 -7.97 -12.87 -12.80
CA ARG A 84 -7.95 -13.51 -14.13
C ARG A 84 -6.59 -14.05 -14.53
N GLU A 85 -5.51 -13.51 -14.00
CA GLU A 85 -4.15 -13.99 -14.25
C GLU A 85 -3.64 -14.81 -13.07
N VAL A 86 -3.29 -14.18 -11.94
CA VAL A 86 -2.60 -14.86 -10.83
C VAL A 86 -3.38 -16.05 -10.26
N ILE A 87 -4.66 -15.88 -9.93
CA ILE A 87 -5.49 -16.96 -9.36
C ILE A 87 -5.72 -18.07 -10.38
N LYS A 88 -5.96 -17.68 -11.64
CA LYS A 88 -6.20 -18.64 -12.72
C LYS A 88 -4.94 -19.49 -13.00
N ASP A 89 -3.78 -18.84 -13.06
CA ASP A 89 -2.49 -19.47 -13.35
C ASP A 89 -1.99 -20.32 -12.18
N ALA A 90 -2.39 -20.00 -10.95
CA ALA A 90 -2.10 -20.81 -9.78
C ALA A 90 -2.73 -22.23 -9.84
N ALA A 91 -3.77 -22.43 -10.66
CA ALA A 91 -4.46 -23.71 -10.86
C ALA A 91 -4.86 -24.44 -9.55
N SER A 92 -5.09 -23.69 -8.47
CA SER A 92 -5.46 -24.21 -7.16
C SER A 92 -6.74 -23.54 -6.64
N PRO A 93 -7.80 -24.31 -6.31
CA PRO A 93 -9.07 -23.74 -5.82
C PRO A 93 -8.95 -23.09 -4.43
N GLY A 94 -7.86 -23.34 -3.71
CA GLY A 94 -7.56 -22.75 -2.41
C GLY A 94 -6.99 -21.32 -2.50
N VAL A 95 -6.58 -20.87 -3.69
CA VAL A 95 -6.07 -19.50 -3.90
C VAL A 95 -7.25 -18.57 -4.14
N LYS A 96 -7.43 -17.59 -3.26
CA LYS A 96 -8.58 -16.67 -3.26
C LYS A 96 -8.13 -15.24 -2.97
N ARG A 97 -8.88 -14.26 -3.44
CA ARG A 97 -8.73 -12.85 -3.09
C ARG A 97 -9.83 -12.42 -2.12
N VAL A 98 -9.51 -11.58 -1.14
CA VAL A 98 -10.53 -10.89 -0.32
C VAL A 98 -11.21 -9.78 -1.12
N GLU A 99 -12.45 -9.45 -0.76
CA GLU A 99 -13.13 -8.29 -1.33
C GLU A 99 -12.33 -7.00 -1.06
N SER A 100 -12.29 -6.11 -2.05
CA SER A 100 -11.81 -4.75 -1.85
C SER A 100 -12.73 -4.00 -0.88
N LEU A 101 -12.25 -2.94 -0.22
CA LEU A 101 -13.07 -2.22 0.76
C LEU A 101 -14.34 -1.62 0.13
N ASN A 102 -14.25 -1.15 -1.13
CA ASN A 102 -15.38 -0.69 -1.94
C ASN A 102 -16.32 0.25 -1.13
N GLY A 103 -17.61 -0.06 -1.08
CA GLY A 103 -18.63 0.69 -0.35
C GLY A 103 -18.83 0.24 1.10
N HIS A 104 -17.88 -0.48 1.70
CA HIS A 104 -18.07 -1.06 3.03
C HIS A 104 -18.31 0.06 4.07
N PRO A 105 -19.40 0.01 4.85
CA PRO A 105 -19.81 1.13 5.70
C PRO A 105 -18.78 1.49 6.77
N VAL A 106 -18.04 0.51 7.30
CA VAL A 106 -16.95 0.76 8.26
C VAL A 106 -15.80 1.54 7.63
N PHE A 107 -15.50 1.31 6.35
CA PHE A 107 -14.45 2.05 5.64
C PHE A 107 -14.89 3.50 5.42
N ILE A 108 -16.13 3.72 4.97
CA ILE A 108 -16.72 5.05 4.80
C ILE A 108 -16.74 5.81 6.12
N GLN A 109 -17.12 5.16 7.23
CA GLN A 109 -17.07 5.76 8.55
C GLN A 109 -15.63 6.14 8.95
N GLY A 110 -14.65 5.28 8.68
CA GLY A 110 -13.23 5.59 8.93
C GLY A 110 -12.73 6.82 8.17
N LEU A 111 -13.16 7.01 6.91
CA LEU A 111 -12.85 8.23 6.15
C LEU A 111 -13.49 9.48 6.79
N ALA A 112 -14.74 9.38 7.23
CA ALA A 112 -15.43 10.47 7.91
C ALA A 112 -14.76 10.84 9.24
N ASP A 113 -14.37 9.83 10.03
CA ASP A 113 -13.69 10.02 11.31
C ASP A 113 -12.33 10.69 11.12
N LEU A 114 -11.54 10.24 10.13
CA LEU A 114 -10.25 10.83 9.78
C LEU A 114 -10.37 12.31 9.38
N ALA A 115 -11.33 12.64 8.52
CA ALA A 115 -11.58 14.02 8.11
C ALA A 115 -12.04 14.89 9.29
N ALA A 116 -12.94 14.36 10.13
CA ALA A 116 -13.43 15.07 11.30
C ALA A 116 -12.32 15.30 12.35
N GLU A 117 -11.43 14.33 12.54
CA GLU A 117 -10.25 14.47 13.41
C GLU A 117 -9.29 15.53 12.89
N HIS A 118 -8.98 15.52 11.59
CA HIS A 118 -8.12 16.52 10.97
C HIS A 118 -8.68 17.95 11.13
N LEU A 119 -9.98 18.14 10.89
CA LEU A 119 -10.64 19.44 11.07
C LEU A 119 -10.58 19.93 12.52
N ARG A 120 -10.64 19.02 13.50
CA ARG A 120 -10.52 19.36 14.93
C ARG A 120 -9.09 19.65 15.35
N SER A 121 -8.09 19.00 14.75
CA SER A 121 -6.69 19.19 15.14
C SER A 121 -6.16 20.58 14.77
N GLY A 122 -6.72 21.18 13.70
CA GLY A 122 -6.27 22.47 13.19
C GLY A 122 -4.88 22.41 12.54
N ASP A 123 -4.33 21.21 12.31
CA ASP A 123 -3.08 21.03 11.58
C ASP A 123 -3.30 21.20 10.09
N ASN A 124 -2.37 21.86 9.40
CA ASN A 124 -2.45 21.98 7.95
C ASN A 124 -2.01 20.68 7.22
N CYS A 125 -1.11 19.91 7.82
CA CYS A 125 -0.59 18.66 7.27
C CYS A 125 0.09 17.79 8.33
N SER A 126 0.43 16.55 7.97
CA SER A 126 1.22 15.68 8.85
C SER A 126 2.67 16.15 8.98
N ARG A 127 3.35 15.77 10.06
CA ARG A 127 4.80 16.03 10.22
C ARG A 127 5.63 15.40 9.09
N GLN A 128 5.23 14.23 8.58
CA GLN A 128 5.92 13.61 7.44
C GLN A 128 5.77 14.42 6.15
N MET A 129 4.67 15.18 6.00
CA MET A 129 4.49 16.05 4.85
C MET A 129 5.57 17.14 4.77
N THR A 130 6.21 17.53 5.88
CA THR A 130 7.30 18.52 5.84
C THR A 130 8.64 17.97 5.36
N LEU A 131 8.79 16.64 5.26
CA LEU A 131 10.04 16.00 4.87
C LEU A 131 9.97 15.50 3.43
N ARG A 132 10.91 15.91 2.58
CA ARG A 132 11.11 15.31 1.24
C ARG A 132 11.88 14.00 1.35
N CYS A 133 11.72 13.15 0.33
CA CYS A 133 12.60 12.00 0.15
C CYS A 133 14.06 12.47 0.16
N GLN A 134 14.95 11.68 0.76
CA GLN A 134 16.37 12.02 0.93
C GLN A 134 17.06 12.38 -0.40
N GLY A 135 16.72 11.67 -1.48
CA GLY A 135 17.24 11.92 -2.83
C GLY A 135 16.31 12.77 -3.72
N CYS A 136 15.36 13.52 -3.15
CA CYS A 136 14.40 14.29 -3.94
C CYS A 136 15.07 15.47 -4.65
N THR A 137 14.98 15.50 -5.98
CA THR A 137 15.46 16.61 -6.83
C THR A 137 14.33 17.44 -7.44
N SER A 138 13.08 17.16 -7.07
CA SER A 138 11.91 17.85 -7.65
C SER A 138 11.55 19.10 -6.86
N ASP A 139 11.64 20.26 -7.50
CA ASP A 139 11.18 21.53 -6.94
C ASP A 139 9.67 21.53 -6.69
N ARG A 140 8.90 20.79 -7.49
CA ARG A 140 7.46 20.65 -7.30
C ARG A 140 7.14 20.04 -5.93
N CYS A 141 7.90 19.02 -5.51
CA CYS A 141 7.75 18.44 -4.18
C CYS A 141 8.03 19.47 -3.08
N LEU A 142 9.04 20.32 -3.26
CA LEU A 142 9.36 21.38 -2.30
C LEU A 142 8.23 22.41 -2.21
N TYR A 143 7.76 22.93 -3.34
CA TYR A 143 6.69 23.92 -3.39
C TYR A 143 5.37 23.38 -2.83
N GLN A 144 4.98 22.16 -3.19
CA GLN A 144 3.78 21.53 -2.66
C GLN A 144 3.83 21.39 -1.14
N LYS A 145 4.96 20.96 -0.59
CA LYS A 145 5.12 20.82 0.86
C LYS A 145 5.07 22.16 1.58
N LYS A 146 5.74 23.20 1.04
CA LYS A 146 5.64 24.57 1.58
C LYS A 146 4.21 25.10 1.55
N PHE A 147 3.48 24.83 0.46
CA PHE A 147 2.08 25.23 0.32
C PHE A 147 1.21 24.63 1.42
N PHE A 148 1.25 23.31 1.62
CA PHE A 148 0.43 22.65 2.66
C PHE A 148 0.96 22.88 4.08
N ALA A 149 2.26 23.05 4.28
CA ALA A 149 2.81 23.37 5.60
C ALA A 149 2.37 24.75 6.12
N GLY A 150 2.15 25.70 5.20
CA GLY A 150 1.76 27.07 5.53
C GLY A 150 2.76 27.74 6.49
N SER A 151 2.28 28.73 7.24
CA SER A 151 3.08 29.38 8.28
C SER A 151 3.35 28.47 9.49
N GLN A 152 2.48 27.49 9.74
CA GLN A 152 2.56 26.58 10.88
C GLN A 152 3.85 25.74 10.84
N TYR A 153 4.16 25.17 9.68
CA TYR A 153 5.27 24.23 9.53
C TYR A 153 6.26 24.61 8.41
N GLY A 154 6.10 25.77 7.76
CA GLY A 154 6.91 26.15 6.59
C GLY A 154 8.43 26.13 6.83
N ASN A 155 8.87 26.49 8.05
CA ASN A 155 10.28 26.48 8.43
C ASN A 155 10.87 25.06 8.59
N LEU A 156 10.01 24.05 8.73
CA LEU A 156 10.41 22.64 8.85
C LEU A 156 10.53 21.95 7.49
N VAL A 157 10.11 22.61 6.40
CA VAL A 157 10.13 22.01 5.06
C VAL A 157 11.55 21.97 4.53
N GLN A 158 12.09 20.76 4.40
CA GLN A 158 13.44 20.47 3.89
C GLN A 158 13.41 19.79 2.52
#